data_AF-A0A5B9Q7T3-F1
#
_entry.id   AF-A0A5B9Q7T3-F1
#
_cell.length_a   1.000
_cell.length_b   1.000
_cell.length_c   1.000
_cell.angle_alpha   90.00
_cell.angle_beta   90.00
_cell.angle_gamma   90.00
#
_symmetry.space_group_name_H-M   'P 1'
#
loop_
_entity.id
_entity.type
_entity.pdbx_description
1 polymer ?
#
loop_
_entity_poly.entity_id
_entity_poly.type
_entity_poly.pdbx_seq_one_letter_code
_entity_poly.pdbx_strand_id
1 'polypeptide(L)'
;MRYACRGIDRLTLVCFTILAAFCSALHAEEPNDIFEDATILSPGVLSVSDDLFPSLYPDTILGARDMFGGISEYNDDFEPDCEAPGNGQSSALCGISTNSGEISFAVTGYPDESFVGGHGEFGEYEVFVDAYDFFGDLVDSFSEIRTLQPGQVDFFSFDNFEWIGGTYDAYIDNSLGGDPGDVDFFTFTGLSPGATFTAETVDPNVIEIDTYLGWFDSAGVLIASDDDGAGGVLSLIQGVVPSDGKLTFAVTGYNDNDFVGGHSEDAQYELILTLGAAGDFDGDGDVDGNDFLVWQRNPSMGNLADWQTNYGIGAQVAAISVPEPQGFLPLLLGCFLIFWWR
;
A
#
# COMPACT_ATOMS: atom_id res chain seq x y z
N MET A 1 29.32 62.01 39.02
CA MET A 1 28.51 61.43 37.91
C MET A 1 28.82 59.93 37.90
N ARG A 2 27.92 59.07 38.41
CA ARG A 2 26.90 58.29 37.64
C ARG A 2 27.60 57.37 36.61
N TYR A 3 27.53 56.04 36.54
CA TYR A 3 26.58 54.97 36.98
C TYR A 3 27.30 53.60 37.11
N ALA A 4 26.64 52.63 37.75
CA ALA A 4 27.02 51.21 37.90
C ALA A 4 26.31 50.27 36.89
N CYS A 5 26.82 49.03 36.73
CA CYS A 5 26.18 47.71 36.42
C CYS A 5 27.07 46.85 35.49
N ARG A 6 27.61 45.69 35.92
CA ARG A 6 27.03 44.32 36.09
C ARG A 6 26.86 43.52 34.78
N GLY A 7 27.68 42.46 34.65
CA GLY A 7 27.35 41.07 34.25
C GLY A 7 26.79 40.77 32.86
N ILE A 8 27.37 39.76 32.20
CA ILE A 8 26.70 38.53 31.74
C ILE A 8 27.73 37.70 30.95
N ASP A 9 28.09 36.55 31.52
CA ASP A 9 28.85 35.49 30.86
C ASP A 9 28.06 34.96 29.66
N ARG A 10 28.75 34.80 28.53
CA ARG A 10 28.16 34.33 27.28
C ARG A 10 27.81 32.85 27.39
N LEU A 11 26.50 32.61 27.53
CA LEU A 11 25.79 31.38 27.26
C LEU A 11 26.31 30.73 25.95
N THR A 12 26.84 29.51 26.05
CA THR A 12 27.08 28.65 24.90
C THR A 12 25.73 28.09 24.47
N LEU A 13 25.15 28.67 23.41
CA LEU A 13 23.93 28.19 22.79
C LEU A 13 24.26 26.90 22.03
N VAL A 14 24.07 25.75 22.67
CA VAL A 14 24.05 24.45 21.99
C VAL A 14 22.75 24.39 21.22
N CYS A 15 22.83 24.73 19.94
CA CYS A 15 21.74 24.58 18.98
C CYS A 15 21.55 23.06 18.76
N PHE A 16 20.56 22.46 19.43
CA PHE A 16 20.03 21.16 19.01
C PHE A 16 19.27 21.40 17.70
N THR A 17 19.96 21.23 16.59
CA THR A 17 19.28 20.97 15.31
C THR A 17 18.62 19.60 15.44
N ILE A 18 17.34 19.59 15.77
CA ILE A 18 16.48 18.45 15.47
C ILE A 18 16.43 18.41 13.94
N LEU A 19 17.27 17.54 13.37
CA LEU A 19 17.13 17.14 11.98
C LEU A 19 15.86 16.30 11.95
N ALA A 20 14.72 16.93 11.66
CA ALA A 20 13.57 16.19 11.16
C ALA A 20 14.01 15.59 9.84
N ALA A 21 14.50 14.36 9.88
CA ALA A 21 14.60 13.55 8.69
C ALA A 21 13.16 13.37 8.23
N PHE A 22 12.76 14.13 7.21
CA PHE A 22 11.69 13.69 6.33
C PHE A 22 12.23 12.42 5.69
N CYS A 23 12.03 11.29 6.37
CA CYS A 23 11.99 10.02 5.69
C CYS A 23 10.76 10.14 4.81
N SER A 24 10.95 10.38 3.52
CA SER A 24 9.91 10.03 2.55
C SER A 24 9.52 8.59 2.85
N ALA A 25 8.22 8.30 2.90
CA ALA A 25 7.72 6.94 3.01
C ALA A 25 8.45 6.05 2.00
N LEU A 26 8.66 4.78 2.36
CA LEU A 26 9.11 3.81 1.38
C LEU A 26 8.00 3.72 0.33
N HIS A 27 8.30 3.93 -0.95
CA HIS A 27 7.37 3.58 -2.02
C HIS A 27 7.49 2.08 -2.27
N ALA A 28 6.38 1.35 -2.29
CA ALA A 28 6.45 -0.07 -2.59
C ALA A 28 6.78 -0.29 -4.08
N GLU A 29 7.23 -1.50 -4.40
CA GLU A 29 7.50 -1.93 -5.77
C GLU A 29 6.46 -2.98 -6.14
N GLU A 30 5.74 -2.77 -7.24
CA GLU A 30 4.78 -3.74 -7.75
C GLU A 30 5.43 -5.03 -8.27
N PRO A 31 4.73 -6.19 -8.20
CA PRO A 31 3.34 -6.35 -7.73
C PRO A 31 3.23 -6.58 -6.22
N ASN A 32 2.20 -6.02 -5.57
CA ASN A 32 1.75 -6.40 -4.22
C ASN A 32 0.25 -6.69 -4.10
N ASP A 33 -0.39 -7.08 -5.20
CA ASP A 33 -1.85 -7.21 -5.35
C ASP A 33 -2.50 -8.42 -4.64
N ILE A 34 -1.69 -9.32 -4.07
CA ILE A 34 -2.19 -10.50 -3.38
C ILE A 34 -1.47 -10.73 -2.06
N PHE A 35 -2.16 -11.40 -1.13
CA PHE A 35 -1.64 -11.70 0.19
C PHE A 35 -0.29 -12.43 0.16
N GLU A 36 -0.09 -13.36 -0.79
CA GLU A 36 1.16 -14.11 -0.94
C GLU A 36 2.36 -13.26 -1.37
N ASP A 37 2.12 -12.17 -2.10
CA ASP A 37 3.13 -11.30 -2.68
C ASP A 37 3.29 -9.98 -1.90
N ALA A 38 2.61 -9.87 -0.75
CA ALA A 38 2.65 -8.69 0.11
C ALA A 38 4.06 -8.13 0.32
N THR A 39 4.22 -6.82 0.12
CA THR A 39 5.48 -6.11 0.35
C THR A 39 5.89 -6.25 1.83
N ILE A 40 7.03 -6.91 2.07
CA ILE A 40 7.54 -7.16 3.44
C ILE A 40 8.43 -6.00 3.89
N LEU A 41 7.91 -5.18 4.80
CA LEU A 41 8.61 -4.02 5.33
C LEU A 41 9.65 -4.43 6.38
N SER A 42 10.86 -3.85 6.25
CA SER A 42 11.96 -4.10 7.18
C SER A 42 11.62 -3.62 8.61
N PRO A 43 12.13 -4.26 9.67
CA PRO A 43 11.88 -3.84 11.04
C PRO A 43 12.20 -2.36 11.28
N GLY A 44 11.23 -1.64 11.87
CA GLY A 44 11.33 -0.21 12.17
C GLY A 44 10.80 0.72 11.06
N VAL A 45 10.43 0.20 9.90
CA VAL A 45 9.61 0.93 8.93
C VAL A 45 8.17 0.95 9.44
N LEU A 46 7.58 2.14 9.53
CA LEU A 46 6.25 2.38 10.08
C LEU A 46 5.35 3.19 9.14
N SER A 47 5.81 3.46 7.92
CA SER A 47 4.93 3.93 6.85
C SER A 47 5.42 3.46 5.48
N VAL A 48 4.48 3.34 4.56
CA VAL A 48 4.68 2.97 3.16
C VAL A 48 3.70 3.77 2.33
N SER A 49 4.15 4.28 1.18
CA SER A 49 3.30 4.96 0.21
C SER A 49 3.12 4.10 -1.02
N ASP A 50 1.94 4.16 -1.61
CA ASP A 50 1.66 3.59 -2.92
C ASP A 50 0.61 4.39 -3.67
N ASP A 51 0.38 4.04 -4.92
CA ASP A 51 -0.69 4.59 -5.74
C ASP A 51 -1.76 3.52 -5.93
N LEU A 52 -3.03 3.83 -5.66
CA LEU A 52 -4.14 3.00 -6.13
C LEU A 52 -4.48 3.39 -7.55
N PHE A 53 -4.61 2.40 -8.42
CA PHE A 53 -5.14 2.58 -9.77
C PHE A 53 -6.52 1.93 -9.91
N PRO A 54 -7.44 2.56 -10.65
CA PRO A 54 -8.75 1.97 -10.87
C PRO A 54 -8.59 0.72 -11.73
N SER A 55 -9.57 -0.17 -11.69
CA SER A 55 -9.72 -1.24 -12.68
C SER A 55 -9.64 -0.65 -14.09
N LEU A 56 -8.47 -0.76 -14.71
CA LEU A 56 -8.21 -0.34 -16.07
C LEU A 56 -7.86 -1.59 -16.83
N TYR A 57 -8.82 -2.04 -17.64
CA TYR A 57 -8.48 -2.91 -18.75
C TYR A 57 -7.46 -2.16 -19.60
N PRO A 58 -6.34 -2.78 -20.01
CA PRO A 58 -5.36 -2.07 -20.81
C PRO A 58 -6.05 -1.49 -22.04
N ASP A 59 -5.92 -0.18 -22.25
CA ASP A 59 -6.47 0.49 -23.43
C ASP A 59 -5.59 0.11 -24.63
N THR A 60 -6.01 -0.89 -25.38
CA THR A 60 -5.18 -1.54 -26.40
C THR A 60 -5.33 -0.85 -27.75
N ILE A 61 -4.23 -0.76 -28.49
CA ILE A 61 -4.23 -0.40 -29.92
C ILE A 61 -3.72 -1.61 -30.71
N LEU A 62 -4.50 -2.05 -31.68
CA LEU A 62 -4.12 -3.10 -32.64
C LEU A 62 -3.60 -2.46 -33.93
N GLY A 63 -2.50 -2.97 -34.48
CA GLY A 63 -1.92 -2.51 -35.74
C GLY A 63 -1.58 -3.66 -36.68
N ALA A 64 -2.18 -3.67 -37.88
CA ALA A 64 -1.83 -4.64 -38.91
C ALA A 64 -0.45 -4.33 -39.49
N ARG A 65 0.35 -5.37 -39.72
CA ARG A 65 1.73 -5.23 -40.21
C ARG A 65 1.86 -5.65 -41.66
N ASP A 66 2.53 -4.80 -42.43
CA ASP A 66 2.88 -5.08 -43.82
C ASP A 66 4.06 -6.08 -43.93
N MET A 67 4.37 -6.49 -45.16
CA MET A 67 5.47 -7.42 -45.45
C MET A 67 6.88 -6.90 -45.08
N PHE A 68 7.01 -5.62 -44.73
CA PHE A 68 8.25 -4.99 -44.25
C PHE A 68 8.25 -4.79 -42.73
N GLY A 69 7.18 -5.23 -42.06
CA GLY A 69 6.99 -5.14 -40.62
C GLY A 69 6.51 -3.78 -40.12
N GLY A 70 6.16 -2.85 -41.01
CA GLY A 70 5.59 -1.55 -40.67
C GLY A 70 4.08 -1.64 -40.47
N ILE A 71 3.50 -0.70 -39.71
CA ILE A 71 2.05 -0.64 -39.47
C ILE A 71 1.37 -0.06 -40.70
N SER A 72 0.46 -0.81 -41.32
CA SER A 72 -0.30 -0.39 -42.51
C SER A 72 -1.62 0.28 -42.16
N GLU A 73 -2.24 -0.16 -41.08
CA GLU A 73 -3.49 0.34 -40.50
C GLU A 73 -3.52 -0.04 -39.02
N TYR A 74 -4.20 0.76 -38.21
CA TYR A 74 -4.36 0.52 -36.79
C TYR A 74 -5.72 0.99 -36.33
N ASN A 75 -6.14 0.48 -35.19
CA ASN A 75 -7.38 0.85 -34.53
C ASN A 75 -7.19 0.83 -33.02
N ASP A 76 -7.59 1.91 -32.36
CA ASP A 76 -7.57 2.10 -30.91
C ASP A 76 -8.95 1.88 -30.27
N ASP A 77 -10.03 1.84 -31.06
CA ASP A 77 -11.38 1.62 -30.55
C ASP A 77 -12.13 0.49 -31.27
N PHE A 78 -13.30 0.16 -30.74
CA PHE A 78 -14.14 -0.90 -31.29
C PHE A 78 -14.70 -0.51 -32.66
N GLU A 79 -14.47 -1.34 -33.68
CA GLU A 79 -15.11 -1.19 -34.98
C GLU A 79 -16.45 -1.97 -35.05
N PRO A 80 -17.59 -1.33 -35.39
CA PRO A 80 -18.91 -1.97 -35.44
C PRO A 80 -19.02 -3.17 -36.37
N ASP A 81 -18.11 -3.28 -37.34
CA ASP A 81 -18.12 -4.30 -38.38
C ASP A 81 -17.46 -5.62 -37.93
N CYS A 82 -16.84 -5.66 -36.73
CA CYS A 82 -16.04 -6.79 -36.24
C CYS A 82 -16.76 -7.84 -35.37
N GLU A 83 -18.09 -7.76 -35.17
CA GLU A 83 -18.86 -8.63 -34.23
C GLU A 83 -18.26 -8.82 -32.82
N ALA A 84 -17.29 -7.99 -32.40
CA ALA A 84 -16.61 -8.08 -31.11
C ALA A 84 -17.35 -7.32 -29.98
N PRO A 85 -17.22 -7.72 -28.71
CA PRO A 85 -17.81 -7.01 -27.59
C PRO A 85 -16.99 -5.75 -27.24
N GLY A 86 -17.24 -4.62 -27.90
CA GLY A 86 -16.54 -3.37 -27.61
C GLY A 86 -16.92 -2.75 -26.26
N ASN A 87 -15.94 -2.50 -25.39
CA ASN A 87 -16.08 -1.74 -24.13
C ASN A 87 -15.54 -0.29 -24.21
N GLY A 88 -14.93 0.09 -25.34
CA GLY A 88 -14.31 1.41 -25.55
C GLY A 88 -12.82 1.49 -25.19
N GLN A 89 -12.20 0.37 -24.78
CA GLN A 89 -10.76 0.20 -24.49
C GLN A 89 -10.17 -1.03 -25.23
N SER A 90 -11.03 -1.87 -25.81
CA SER A 90 -10.67 -3.01 -26.66
C SER A 90 -10.53 -2.57 -28.12
N SER A 91 -9.43 -2.92 -28.77
CA SER A 91 -9.20 -2.68 -30.20
C SER A 91 -9.60 -3.89 -31.07
N ALA A 92 -9.89 -3.63 -32.35
CA ALA A 92 -10.15 -4.65 -33.35
C ALA A 92 -9.73 -4.22 -34.77
N LEU A 93 -9.36 -5.19 -35.60
CA LEU A 93 -9.04 -5.04 -37.02
C LEU A 93 -9.78 -6.11 -37.81
N CYS A 94 -10.49 -5.72 -38.88
CA CYS A 94 -11.29 -6.65 -39.66
C CYS A 94 -11.04 -6.57 -41.16
N GLY A 95 -11.18 -7.71 -41.83
CA GLY A 95 -11.02 -7.85 -43.27
C GLY A 95 -9.59 -7.59 -43.76
N ILE A 96 -8.60 -7.73 -42.89
CA ILE A 96 -7.20 -7.43 -43.21
C ILE A 96 -6.66 -8.52 -44.15
N SER A 97 -6.03 -8.10 -45.25
CA SER A 97 -5.50 -9.05 -46.22
C SER A 97 -4.29 -9.80 -45.66
N THR A 98 -4.26 -11.12 -45.86
CA THR A 98 -3.08 -11.94 -45.52
C THR A 98 -1.92 -11.68 -46.49
N ASN A 99 -0.69 -11.75 -45.98
CA ASN A 99 0.53 -11.55 -46.78
C ASN A 99 1.03 -12.89 -47.34
N SER A 100 0.33 -13.42 -48.35
CA SER A 100 0.62 -14.75 -48.93
C SER A 100 0.55 -15.89 -47.90
N GLY A 101 -0.48 -15.86 -47.05
CA GLY A 101 -0.71 -16.86 -46.02
C GLY A 101 -0.08 -16.52 -44.66
N GLU A 102 0.57 -15.35 -44.54
CA GLU A 102 1.00 -14.81 -43.25
C GLU A 102 -0.04 -13.83 -42.69
N ILE A 103 -0.33 -13.95 -41.40
CA ILE A 103 -1.03 -12.98 -40.57
C ILE A 103 0.03 -12.33 -39.66
N SER A 104 0.11 -11.00 -39.68
CA SER A 104 1.08 -10.24 -38.89
C SER A 104 0.44 -8.97 -38.35
N PHE A 105 0.51 -8.78 -37.05
CA PHE A 105 -0.02 -7.60 -36.36
C PHE A 105 0.77 -7.31 -35.09
N ALA A 106 0.51 -6.16 -34.48
CA ALA A 106 1.07 -5.75 -33.20
C ALA A 106 -0.04 -5.26 -32.26
N VAL A 107 0.20 -5.40 -30.96
CA VAL A 107 -0.62 -4.83 -29.88
C VAL A 107 0.27 -3.92 -29.04
N THR A 108 -0.21 -2.72 -28.74
CA THR A 108 0.41 -1.74 -27.84
C THR A 108 -0.67 -1.09 -26.97
N GLY A 109 -0.29 -0.20 -26.05
CA GLY A 109 -1.25 0.58 -25.26
C GLY A 109 -1.52 1.98 -25.82
N TYR A 110 -2.66 2.58 -25.49
CA TYR A 110 -2.94 4.00 -25.76
C TYR A 110 -2.02 4.91 -24.92
N PRO A 111 -1.55 6.05 -25.45
CA PRO A 111 -1.74 6.61 -26.80
C PRO A 111 -0.58 6.28 -27.78
N ASP A 112 -0.02 5.07 -27.77
CA ASP A 112 1.11 4.70 -28.63
C ASP A 112 0.71 4.32 -30.07
N GLU A 113 0.10 5.26 -30.80
CA GLU A 113 -0.25 5.09 -32.22
C GLU A 113 0.96 4.78 -33.12
N SER A 114 2.18 5.04 -32.62
CA SER A 114 3.43 4.81 -33.34
C SER A 114 4.04 3.42 -33.13
N PHE A 115 3.49 2.62 -32.22
CA PHE A 115 3.99 1.27 -31.88
C PHE A 115 5.50 1.27 -31.55
N VAL A 116 5.93 2.23 -30.72
CA VAL A 116 7.32 2.35 -30.25
C VAL A 116 7.48 2.14 -28.74
N GLY A 117 6.40 1.76 -28.05
CA GLY A 117 6.35 1.62 -26.60
C GLY A 117 6.08 2.95 -25.87
N GLY A 118 5.29 3.84 -26.46
CA GLY A 118 4.99 5.18 -25.94
C GLY A 118 3.81 5.26 -24.97
N HIS A 119 3.50 4.21 -24.21
CA HIS A 119 2.32 4.11 -23.34
C HIS A 119 2.64 3.63 -21.92
N GLY A 120 1.69 3.85 -21.00
CA GLY A 120 1.74 3.39 -19.61
C GLY A 120 0.85 2.17 -19.33
N GLU A 121 0.04 1.72 -20.29
CA GLU A 121 -0.92 0.62 -20.10
C GLU A 121 -0.26 -0.69 -19.61
N PHE A 122 -0.97 -1.37 -18.71
CA PHE A 122 -0.60 -2.66 -18.12
C PHE A 122 -1.84 -3.54 -17.98
N GLY A 123 -1.68 -4.86 -18.07
CA GLY A 123 -2.74 -5.83 -17.79
C GLY A 123 -2.80 -6.98 -18.79
N GLU A 124 -3.56 -8.04 -18.50
CA GLU A 124 -3.74 -9.13 -19.45
C GLU A 124 -4.82 -8.82 -20.49
N TYR A 125 -4.57 -9.31 -21.69
CA TYR A 125 -5.52 -9.31 -22.79
C TYR A 125 -5.43 -10.64 -23.54
N GLU A 126 -6.53 -11.06 -24.15
CA GLU A 126 -6.51 -12.13 -25.15
C GLU A 126 -6.78 -11.54 -26.51
N VAL A 127 -5.94 -11.90 -27.46
CA VAL A 127 -6.21 -11.65 -28.86
C VAL A 127 -6.89 -12.88 -29.45
N PHE A 128 -8.01 -12.66 -30.13
CA PHE A 128 -8.67 -13.64 -30.97
C PHE A 128 -8.37 -13.33 -32.42
N VAL A 129 -8.11 -14.38 -33.21
CA VAL A 129 -7.81 -14.27 -34.64
C VAL A 129 -8.67 -15.26 -35.41
N ASP A 130 -9.48 -14.74 -36.32
CA ASP A 130 -10.29 -15.51 -37.25
C ASP A 130 -9.73 -15.35 -38.66
N ALA A 131 -9.38 -16.45 -39.33
CA ALA A 131 -8.82 -16.44 -40.68
C ALA A 131 -9.83 -16.99 -41.69
N TYR A 132 -9.97 -16.29 -42.80
CA TYR A 132 -10.91 -16.59 -43.87
C TYR A 132 -10.18 -16.88 -45.17
N ASP A 133 -10.71 -17.77 -45.99
CA ASP A 133 -10.16 -18.03 -47.32
C ASP A 133 -10.55 -16.93 -48.34
N PHE A 134 -10.10 -17.10 -49.59
CA PHE A 134 -10.42 -16.17 -50.68
C PHE A 134 -11.93 -16.03 -50.98
N PHE A 135 -12.75 -17.00 -50.57
CA PHE A 135 -14.21 -16.96 -50.73
C PHE A 135 -14.91 -16.31 -49.54
N GLY A 136 -14.17 -15.98 -48.47
CA GLY A 136 -14.70 -15.44 -47.22
C GLY A 136 -15.23 -16.52 -46.28
N ASP A 137 -14.90 -17.79 -46.51
CA ASP A 137 -15.26 -18.88 -45.60
C ASP A 137 -14.23 -18.94 -44.45
N LEU A 138 -14.69 -19.02 -43.20
CA LEU A 138 -13.81 -19.19 -42.04
C LEU A 138 -13.05 -20.53 -42.15
N VAL A 139 -11.73 -20.47 -42.13
CA VAL A 139 -10.84 -21.64 -42.24
C VAL A 139 -10.03 -21.91 -40.98
N ASP A 140 -9.79 -20.90 -40.14
CA ASP A 140 -9.09 -21.06 -38.87
C ASP A 140 -9.57 -20.05 -37.83
N SER A 141 -9.44 -20.41 -36.55
CA SER A 141 -9.83 -19.57 -35.41
C SER A 141 -9.01 -19.97 -34.20
N PHE A 142 -8.32 -19.01 -33.60
CA PHE A 142 -7.45 -19.24 -32.45
C PHE A 142 -7.34 -18.00 -31.58
N SER A 143 -6.80 -18.17 -30.37
CA SER A 143 -6.57 -17.08 -29.44
C SER A 143 -5.27 -17.24 -28.66
N GLU A 144 -4.75 -16.12 -28.16
CA GLU A 144 -3.54 -16.09 -27.32
C GLU A 144 -3.68 -15.03 -26.23
N ILE A 145 -3.43 -15.43 -24.97
CA ILE A 145 -3.40 -14.53 -23.81
C ILE A 145 -1.98 -13.97 -23.66
N ARG A 146 -1.87 -12.67 -23.41
CA ARG A 146 -0.63 -11.95 -23.12
C ARG A 146 -0.85 -10.92 -22.01
N THR A 147 0.23 -10.53 -21.35
CA THR A 147 0.26 -9.39 -20.42
C THR A 147 0.97 -8.23 -21.09
N LEU A 148 0.27 -7.12 -21.28
CA LEU A 148 0.86 -5.86 -21.73
C LEU A 148 1.61 -5.22 -20.56
N GLN A 149 2.84 -4.77 -20.79
CA GLN A 149 3.63 -4.03 -19.80
C GLN A 149 3.83 -2.58 -20.27
N PRO A 150 4.07 -1.62 -19.36
CA PRO A 150 4.38 -0.25 -19.74
C PRO A 150 5.53 -0.17 -20.74
N GLY A 151 5.28 0.49 -21.87
CA GLY A 151 6.22 0.65 -22.97
C GLY A 151 6.54 -0.60 -23.79
N GLN A 152 5.75 -1.68 -23.66
CA GLN A 152 5.88 -2.90 -24.45
C GLN A 152 5.02 -2.87 -25.70
N VAL A 153 5.58 -3.33 -26.82
CA VAL A 153 4.79 -3.65 -28.02
C VAL A 153 4.90 -5.15 -28.27
N ASP A 154 3.76 -5.82 -28.27
CA ASP A 154 3.66 -7.24 -28.59
C ASP A 154 3.51 -7.44 -30.10
N PHE A 155 4.30 -8.35 -30.66
CA PHE A 155 4.30 -8.66 -32.09
C PHE A 155 3.86 -10.10 -32.32
N PHE A 156 2.86 -10.26 -33.18
CA PHE A 156 2.29 -11.55 -33.57
C PHE A 156 2.59 -11.83 -35.04
N SER A 157 2.93 -13.08 -35.34
CA SER A 157 3.18 -13.55 -36.70
C SER A 157 2.85 -15.04 -36.77
N PHE A 158 1.92 -15.37 -37.65
CA PHE A 158 1.43 -16.72 -37.88
C PHE A 158 1.41 -16.98 -39.38
N ASP A 159 1.65 -18.22 -39.80
CA ASP A 159 1.59 -18.61 -41.21
C ASP A 159 0.85 -19.93 -41.43
N ASN A 160 0.02 -19.97 -42.47
CA ASN A 160 -0.65 -21.18 -42.95
C ASN A 160 -0.93 -21.05 -44.45
N PHE A 161 -0.75 -22.16 -45.18
CA PHE A 161 -1.00 -22.20 -46.63
C PHE A 161 -2.48 -22.04 -46.98
N GLU A 162 -3.40 -22.39 -46.07
CA GLU A 162 -4.85 -22.27 -46.29
C GLU A 162 -5.31 -20.80 -46.27
N TRP A 163 -4.51 -19.90 -45.72
CA TRP A 163 -4.82 -18.47 -45.63
C TRP A 163 -4.38 -17.69 -46.88
N ILE A 164 -3.71 -18.32 -47.85
CA ILE A 164 -3.17 -17.62 -49.04
C ILE A 164 -4.29 -16.93 -49.82
N GLY A 165 -4.21 -15.60 -49.90
CA GLY A 165 -5.18 -14.77 -50.62
C GLY A 165 -6.49 -14.57 -49.85
N GLY A 166 -6.53 -15.00 -48.59
CA GLY A 166 -7.61 -14.76 -47.66
C GLY A 166 -7.45 -13.47 -46.86
N THR A 167 -8.35 -13.29 -45.91
CA THR A 167 -8.36 -12.18 -44.95
C THR A 167 -8.33 -12.71 -43.51
N TYR A 168 -8.08 -11.84 -42.54
CA TYR A 168 -8.24 -12.15 -41.13
C TYR A 168 -8.91 -10.99 -40.39
N ASP A 169 -9.58 -11.37 -39.31
CA ASP A 169 -10.04 -10.46 -38.27
C ASP A 169 -9.22 -10.73 -37.01
N ALA A 170 -8.83 -9.67 -36.30
CA ALA A 170 -8.17 -9.73 -35.00
C ALA A 170 -8.90 -8.81 -34.03
N TYR A 171 -9.29 -9.30 -32.86
CA TYR A 171 -9.97 -8.50 -31.85
C TYR A 171 -9.47 -8.86 -30.45
N ILE A 172 -9.46 -7.85 -29.58
CA ILE A 172 -8.96 -7.97 -28.22
C ILE A 172 -10.12 -8.11 -27.24
N ASP A 173 -10.01 -9.08 -26.35
CA ASP A 173 -10.70 -9.04 -25.06
C ASP A 173 -9.68 -8.62 -24.00
N ASN A 174 -9.74 -7.35 -23.61
CA ASN A 174 -8.89 -6.81 -22.55
C ASN A 174 -9.55 -6.99 -21.16
N SER A 175 -10.68 -7.70 -21.07
CA SER A 175 -11.36 -7.98 -19.81
C SER A 175 -10.89 -9.24 -19.09
N LEU A 176 -9.94 -9.96 -19.70
CA LEU A 176 -9.49 -11.27 -19.21
C LEU A 176 -8.46 -11.19 -18.09
N GLY A 177 -7.66 -10.13 -18.10
CA GLY A 177 -6.89 -9.68 -16.94
C GLY A 177 -7.31 -8.28 -16.57
N GLY A 178 -8.61 -8.02 -16.47
CA GLY A 178 -9.04 -7.05 -15.48
C GLY A 178 -8.54 -7.59 -14.15
N ASP A 179 -7.32 -7.23 -13.76
CA ASP A 179 -7.00 -7.20 -12.35
C ASP A 179 -8.14 -6.42 -11.73
N PRO A 180 -8.78 -6.99 -10.69
CA PRO A 180 -9.88 -6.31 -10.06
C PRO A 180 -9.20 -5.08 -9.47
N GLY A 181 -9.19 -3.93 -10.16
CA GLY A 181 -8.33 -2.76 -9.84
C GLY A 181 -7.06 -3.07 -9.05
N ASP A 182 -6.75 -2.25 -8.06
CA ASP A 182 -5.47 -2.26 -7.36
C ASP A 182 -5.69 -2.59 -5.87
N VAL A 183 -4.86 -3.45 -5.29
CA VAL A 183 -4.98 -3.77 -3.88
C VAL A 183 -3.64 -4.11 -3.25
N ASP A 184 -3.07 -3.17 -2.54
CA ASP A 184 -1.73 -3.33 -2.02
C ASP A 184 -1.68 -4.05 -0.69
N PHE A 185 -1.01 -5.21 -0.65
CA PHE A 185 -0.73 -5.91 0.58
C PHE A 185 0.64 -5.52 1.17
N PHE A 186 0.66 -5.13 2.45
CA PHE A 186 1.90 -4.81 3.19
C PHE A 186 2.02 -5.63 4.47
N THR A 187 3.22 -6.13 4.76
CA THR A 187 3.52 -6.76 6.06
C THR A 187 4.58 -5.99 6.83
N PHE A 188 4.17 -5.38 7.94
CA PHE A 188 5.06 -4.79 8.94
C PHE A 188 5.67 -5.89 9.81
N THR A 189 6.99 -5.83 10.02
CA THR A 189 7.72 -6.87 10.77
C THR A 189 8.53 -6.31 11.93
N GLY A 190 8.88 -7.18 12.88
CA GLY A 190 9.73 -6.82 14.02
C GLY A 190 9.03 -5.93 15.05
N LEU A 191 7.70 -5.96 15.08
CA LEU A 191 6.88 -5.23 16.03
C LEU A 191 6.93 -5.91 17.40
N SER A 192 6.73 -5.13 18.47
CA SER A 192 6.68 -5.68 19.83
C SER A 192 5.32 -6.34 20.07
N PRO A 193 5.26 -7.66 20.30
CA PRO A 193 3.99 -8.33 20.59
C PRO A 193 3.27 -7.71 21.77
N GLY A 194 1.95 -7.60 21.70
CA GLY A 194 1.13 -7.01 22.77
C GLY A 194 1.13 -5.47 22.81
N ALA A 195 1.93 -4.79 21.99
CA ALA A 195 1.78 -3.35 21.80
C ALA A 195 0.46 -3.04 21.10
N THR A 196 -0.21 -1.96 21.50
CA THR A 196 -1.35 -1.44 20.73
C THR A 196 -0.84 -0.82 19.42
N PHE A 197 -1.69 -0.80 18.39
CA PHE A 197 -1.39 -0.11 17.15
C PHE A 197 -2.61 0.66 16.63
N THR A 198 -2.34 1.68 15.83
CA THR A 198 -3.29 2.34 14.93
C THR A 198 -2.66 2.34 13.54
N ALA A 199 -3.35 1.76 12.56
CA ALA A 199 -3.00 1.83 11.15
C ALA A 199 -4.01 2.77 10.49
N GLU A 200 -3.52 3.79 9.78
CA GLU A 200 -4.36 4.77 9.09
C GLU A 200 -3.84 5.03 7.68
N THR A 201 -4.73 5.20 6.72
CA THR A 201 -4.38 5.72 5.39
C THR A 201 -4.46 7.24 5.40
N VAL A 202 -3.52 7.91 4.73
CA VAL A 202 -3.55 9.35 4.52
C VAL A 202 -3.48 9.68 3.04
N ASP A 203 -4.16 10.75 2.64
CA ASP A 203 -4.05 11.35 1.31
C ASP A 203 -2.95 12.43 1.33
N PRO A 204 -1.74 12.16 0.79
CA PRO A 204 -0.65 13.13 0.79
C PRO A 204 -0.90 14.32 -0.16
N ASN A 205 -1.78 14.16 -1.14
CA ASN A 205 -2.00 15.13 -2.21
C ASN A 205 -3.32 15.91 -2.08
N VAL A 206 -4.19 15.52 -1.15
CA VAL A 206 -5.51 16.13 -0.88
C VAL A 206 -6.39 16.11 -2.13
N ILE A 207 -6.39 14.98 -2.82
CA ILE A 207 -7.18 14.69 -4.03
C ILE A 207 -8.50 13.99 -3.73
N GLU A 208 -8.79 13.69 -2.45
CA GLU A 208 -10.02 13.04 -1.95
C GLU A 208 -10.13 11.56 -2.35
N ILE A 209 -9.03 10.80 -2.24
CA ILE A 209 -9.06 9.33 -2.37
C ILE A 209 -9.95 8.70 -1.27
N ASP A 210 -10.78 7.73 -1.66
CA ASP A 210 -11.68 6.98 -0.76
C ASP A 210 -11.15 5.57 -0.51
N THR A 211 -10.37 5.39 0.55
CA THR A 211 -9.67 4.13 0.82
C THR A 211 -10.54 3.13 1.58
N TYR A 212 -10.21 1.85 1.42
CA TYR A 212 -10.69 0.75 2.21
C TYR A 212 -9.50 -0.07 2.73
N LEU A 213 -9.39 -0.19 4.05
CA LEU A 213 -8.29 -0.86 4.73
C LEU A 213 -8.75 -2.19 5.31
N GLY A 214 -7.95 -3.23 5.12
CA GLY A 214 -8.15 -4.55 5.72
C GLY A 214 -6.95 -4.97 6.55
N TRP A 215 -7.19 -5.64 7.69
CA TRP A 215 -6.16 -6.30 8.51
C TRP A 215 -6.33 -7.82 8.43
N PHE A 216 -5.28 -8.54 8.08
CA PHE A 216 -5.30 -9.99 7.84
C PHE A 216 -4.45 -10.76 8.85
N ASP A 217 -4.86 -12.00 9.13
CA ASP A 217 -4.06 -12.95 9.91
C ASP A 217 -2.98 -13.63 9.06
N SER A 218 -2.13 -14.44 9.71
CA SER A 218 -1.03 -15.15 9.04
C SER A 218 -1.46 -16.17 7.97
N ALA A 219 -2.75 -16.48 7.89
CA ALA A 219 -3.33 -17.41 6.92
C ALA A 219 -4.12 -16.69 5.82
N GLY A 220 -4.06 -15.35 5.75
CA GLY A 220 -4.79 -14.55 4.77
C GLY A 220 -6.27 -14.36 5.11
N VAL A 221 -6.69 -14.59 6.36
CA VAL A 221 -8.08 -14.38 6.79
C VAL A 221 -8.25 -12.96 7.30
N LEU A 222 -9.23 -12.23 6.77
CA LEU A 222 -9.59 -10.89 7.22
C LEU A 222 -10.02 -10.90 8.70
N ILE A 223 -9.34 -10.09 9.52
CA ILE A 223 -9.60 -9.88 10.95
C ILE A 223 -10.53 -8.69 11.16
N ALA A 224 -10.24 -7.58 10.48
CA ALA A 224 -10.97 -6.32 10.58
C ALA A 224 -10.83 -5.53 9.27
N SER A 225 -11.80 -4.69 8.96
CA SER A 225 -11.72 -3.73 7.87
C SER A 225 -12.42 -2.44 8.26
N ASP A 226 -12.08 -1.36 7.56
CA ASP A 226 -12.57 -0.01 7.82
C ASP A 226 -12.45 0.86 6.55
N ASP A 227 -13.44 1.71 6.26
CA ASP A 227 -13.44 2.68 5.15
C ASP A 227 -13.19 4.13 5.63
N ASP A 228 -13.90 4.59 6.67
CA ASP A 228 -13.96 6.02 7.04
C ASP A 228 -13.51 6.37 8.47
N GLY A 229 -12.87 5.43 9.18
CA GLY A 229 -12.51 5.54 10.59
C GLY A 229 -11.42 6.58 10.91
N ALA A 230 -10.62 7.01 9.92
CA ALA A 230 -9.67 8.13 10.10
C ALA A 230 -10.36 9.51 10.00
N GLY A 231 -11.64 9.52 9.63
CA GLY A 231 -12.45 10.70 9.39
C GLY A 231 -12.43 11.13 7.93
N GLY A 232 -13.61 11.38 7.36
CA GLY A 232 -13.75 11.71 5.95
C GLY A 232 -13.98 10.44 5.13
N VAL A 233 -13.05 10.14 4.24
CA VAL A 233 -13.06 9.02 3.28
C VAL A 233 -11.80 8.13 3.44
N LEU A 234 -11.15 8.23 4.60
CA LEU A 234 -9.89 7.55 4.89
C LEU A 234 -10.08 6.55 6.01
N SER A 235 -9.40 5.42 5.88
CA SER A 235 -9.56 4.26 6.75
C SER A 235 -8.64 4.28 7.96
N LEU A 236 -9.10 3.70 9.07
CA LEU A 236 -8.33 3.52 10.30
C LEU A 236 -8.69 2.21 11.02
N ILE A 237 -7.69 1.39 11.32
CA ILE A 237 -7.82 0.18 12.12
C ILE A 237 -6.98 0.30 13.40
N GLN A 238 -7.56 -0.06 14.54
CA GLN A 238 -6.85 -0.20 15.81
C GLN A 238 -6.83 -1.64 16.28
N GLY A 239 -5.74 -2.03 16.94
CA GLY A 239 -5.61 -3.39 17.46
C GLY A 239 -4.40 -3.58 18.36
N VAL A 240 -4.01 -4.84 18.51
CA VAL A 240 -2.86 -5.26 19.30
C VAL A 240 -1.96 -6.13 18.43
N VAL A 241 -0.65 -5.87 18.46
CA VAL A 241 0.36 -6.62 17.71
C VAL A 241 0.33 -8.10 18.13
N PRO A 242 0.13 -9.05 17.19
CA PRO A 242 0.13 -10.48 17.47
C PRO A 242 1.46 -11.02 18.02
N SER A 243 1.42 -12.26 18.53
CA SER A 243 2.58 -12.90 19.18
C SER A 243 3.81 -13.09 18.30
N ASP A 244 3.64 -13.07 16.98
CA ASP A 244 4.72 -13.20 16.00
C ASP A 244 5.37 -11.84 15.63
N GLY A 245 4.84 -10.74 16.14
CA GLY A 245 5.36 -9.39 15.90
C GLY A 245 5.16 -8.91 14.47
N LYS A 246 4.10 -9.37 13.79
CA LYS A 246 3.75 -8.98 12.42
C LYS A 246 2.33 -8.44 12.30
N LEU A 247 2.13 -7.51 11.39
CA LEU A 247 0.81 -7.04 10.97
C LEU A 247 0.78 -7.00 9.45
N THR A 248 -0.22 -7.61 8.84
CA THR A 248 -0.43 -7.59 7.39
C THR A 248 -1.71 -6.82 7.07
N PHE A 249 -1.60 -5.77 6.27
CA PHE A 249 -2.72 -4.95 5.84
C PHE A 249 -2.88 -5.04 4.33
N ALA A 250 -4.11 -4.83 3.84
CA ALA A 250 -4.37 -4.53 2.43
C ALA A 250 -5.01 -3.15 2.33
N VAL A 251 -4.59 -2.35 1.37
CA VAL A 251 -5.23 -1.07 1.04
C VAL A 251 -5.83 -1.18 -0.35
N THR A 252 -7.09 -0.79 -0.48
CA THR A 252 -7.78 -0.73 -1.76
C THR A 252 -8.74 0.47 -1.76
N GLY A 253 -9.56 0.63 -2.80
CA GLY A 253 -10.55 1.68 -2.89
C GLY A 253 -11.92 1.30 -2.29
N TYR A 254 -12.75 2.32 -2.04
CA TYR A 254 -14.10 2.14 -1.52
C TYR A 254 -14.92 1.14 -2.34
N ASN A 255 -15.74 0.36 -1.63
CA ASN A 255 -16.65 -0.66 -2.17
C ASN A 255 -15.97 -1.95 -2.68
N ASP A 256 -14.65 -2.09 -2.56
CA ASP A 256 -13.92 -3.35 -2.76
C ASP A 256 -13.83 -4.17 -1.46
N ASN A 257 -14.96 -4.74 -1.03
CA ASN A 257 -15.05 -5.39 0.29
C ASN A 257 -14.35 -6.75 0.39
N ASP A 258 -14.01 -7.35 -0.76
CA ASP A 258 -13.33 -8.63 -0.86
C ASP A 258 -11.82 -8.52 -1.12
N PHE A 259 -11.27 -7.29 -1.18
CA PHE A 259 -9.83 -7.04 -1.39
C PHE A 259 -9.33 -7.76 -2.64
N VAL A 260 -10.14 -7.67 -3.69
CA VAL A 260 -9.75 -8.13 -5.01
C VAL A 260 -9.19 -6.97 -5.82
N GLY A 261 -9.48 -5.73 -5.39
CA GLY A 261 -9.13 -4.41 -5.94
C GLY A 261 -10.23 -3.79 -6.82
N GLY A 262 -11.47 -4.31 -6.80
CA GLY A 262 -12.59 -3.85 -7.64
C GLY A 262 -13.13 -2.44 -7.31
N HIS A 263 -12.33 -1.39 -7.49
CA HIS A 263 -12.66 0.00 -7.20
C HIS A 263 -12.36 0.98 -8.36
N SER A 264 -12.72 2.25 -8.13
CA SER A 264 -12.52 3.36 -9.08
C SER A 264 -11.52 4.43 -8.60
N GLU A 265 -10.90 4.26 -7.43
CA GLU A 265 -9.88 5.18 -6.92
C GLU A 265 -8.64 5.22 -7.83
N ASP A 266 -8.08 6.42 -8.04
CA ASP A 266 -6.92 6.72 -8.89
C ASP A 266 -6.06 7.79 -8.20
N ALA A 267 -5.23 7.38 -7.25
CA ALA A 267 -4.58 8.31 -6.34
C ALA A 267 -3.50 7.66 -5.47
N GLN A 268 -2.48 8.46 -5.15
CA GLN A 268 -1.52 8.13 -4.10
C GLN A 268 -2.16 8.11 -2.72
N TYR A 269 -1.75 7.16 -1.89
CA TYR A 269 -1.98 7.15 -0.45
C TYR A 269 -0.68 6.82 0.31
N GLU A 270 -0.70 7.05 1.63
CA GLU A 270 0.33 6.52 2.54
C GLU A 270 -0.36 5.76 3.68
N LEU A 271 0.07 4.52 3.92
CA LEU A 271 -0.32 3.72 5.08
C LEU A 271 0.66 3.98 6.23
N ILE A 272 0.16 4.51 7.34
CA ILE A 272 0.95 4.86 8.52
C ILE A 272 0.57 3.94 9.68
N LEU A 273 1.58 3.34 10.31
CA LEU A 273 1.45 2.52 11.50
C LEU A 273 2.01 3.25 12.73
N THR A 274 1.12 3.65 13.63
CA THR A 274 1.48 4.20 14.95
C THR A 274 1.41 3.11 16.02
N LEU A 275 2.49 2.91 16.77
CA LEU A 275 2.57 1.92 17.86
C LEU A 275 2.44 2.60 19.22
N GLY A 276 1.62 2.01 20.10
CA GLY A 276 1.62 2.30 21.53
C GLY A 276 2.80 1.63 22.25
N ALA A 277 3.04 2.03 23.49
CA ALA A 277 4.09 1.43 24.29
C ALA A 277 3.72 -0.02 24.65
N ALA A 278 4.65 -0.96 24.48
CA ALA A 278 4.41 -2.33 24.92
C ALA A 278 4.21 -2.37 26.45
N GLY A 279 3.09 -2.92 26.92
CA GLY A 279 2.72 -2.93 28.33
C GLY A 279 1.82 -1.77 28.77
N ASP A 280 1.51 -0.80 27.89
CA ASP A 280 0.42 0.17 28.04
C ASP A 280 -0.89 -0.55 27.68
N PHE A 281 -1.49 -1.17 28.68
CA PHE A 281 -2.63 -2.06 28.54
C PHE A 281 -3.98 -1.33 28.62
N ASP A 282 -4.00 -0.09 29.09
CA ASP A 282 -5.22 0.72 29.08
C ASP A 282 -5.23 1.82 28.00
N GLY A 283 -4.11 1.98 27.28
CA GLY A 283 -3.98 2.79 26.08
C GLY A 283 -3.87 4.28 26.39
N ASP A 284 -3.47 4.67 27.60
CA ASP A 284 -3.38 6.08 28.00
C ASP A 284 -2.03 6.75 27.67
N GLY A 285 -1.09 5.99 27.12
CA GLY A 285 0.19 6.46 26.62
C GLY A 285 1.33 6.39 27.63
N ASP A 286 1.10 5.85 28.84
CA ASP A 286 2.15 5.46 29.76
C ASP A 286 2.08 3.97 30.17
N VAL A 287 3.09 3.50 30.92
CA VAL A 287 3.12 2.13 31.42
C VAL A 287 3.26 2.18 32.94
N ASP A 288 2.14 2.07 33.64
CA ASP A 288 2.03 2.31 35.08
C ASP A 288 1.22 1.22 35.82
N GLY A 289 0.83 1.51 37.07
CA GLY A 289 0.11 0.53 37.89
C GLY A 289 -1.31 0.22 37.38
N ASN A 290 -1.92 1.14 36.65
CA ASN A 290 -3.25 0.99 36.06
C ASN A 290 -3.23 -0.04 34.93
N ASP A 291 -2.21 -0.02 34.08
CA ASP A 291 -1.99 -1.05 33.05
C ASP A 291 -1.91 -2.44 33.64
N PHE A 292 -1.15 -2.59 34.73
CA PHE A 292 -1.04 -3.87 35.42
C PHE A 292 -2.40 -4.36 35.91
N LEU A 293 -3.27 -3.47 36.40
CA LEU A 293 -4.61 -3.84 36.85
C LEU A 293 -5.52 -4.22 35.68
N VAL A 294 -5.37 -3.57 34.53
CA VAL A 294 -6.10 -3.90 33.31
C VAL A 294 -5.65 -5.26 32.78
N TRP A 295 -4.34 -5.52 32.70
CA TRP A 295 -3.79 -6.85 32.38
C TRP A 295 -4.20 -7.94 33.37
N GLN A 296 -4.20 -7.67 34.68
CA GLN A 296 -4.65 -8.65 35.67
C GLN A 296 -6.09 -9.12 35.45
N ARG A 297 -6.94 -8.26 34.89
CA ARG A 297 -8.33 -8.60 34.55
C ARG A 297 -8.45 -9.32 33.20
N ASN A 298 -7.49 -9.13 32.30
CA ASN A 298 -7.45 -9.79 30.99
C ASN A 298 -6.00 -10.12 30.57
N PRO A 299 -5.39 -11.21 31.10
CA PRO A 299 -4.00 -11.56 30.81
C PRO A 299 -3.72 -11.95 29.35
N SER A 300 -4.77 -12.16 28.54
CA SER A 300 -4.63 -12.45 27.11
C SER A 300 -4.32 -11.21 26.25
N MET A 301 -4.30 -10.00 26.81
CA MET A 301 -3.98 -8.78 26.04
C MET A 301 -2.49 -8.60 25.78
N GLY A 302 -1.61 -9.27 26.51
CA GLY A 302 -0.16 -9.17 26.28
C GLY A 302 0.67 -9.84 27.37
N ASN A 303 2.00 -9.73 27.27
CA ASN A 303 2.91 -10.40 28.19
C ASN A 303 3.22 -9.51 29.39
N LEU A 304 3.19 -10.09 30.60
CA LEU A 304 3.61 -9.39 31.82
C LEU A 304 5.05 -8.85 31.73
N ALA A 305 5.91 -9.52 30.95
CA ALA A 305 7.28 -9.07 30.73
C ALA A 305 7.36 -7.69 30.05
N ASP A 306 6.38 -7.35 29.22
CA ASP A 306 6.34 -6.06 28.50
C ASP A 306 6.10 -4.93 29.49
N TRP A 307 5.11 -5.09 30.36
CA TRP A 307 4.87 -4.17 31.48
C TRP A 307 6.09 -4.06 32.40
N GLN A 308 6.70 -5.19 32.78
CA GLN A 308 7.88 -5.17 33.65
C GLN A 308 9.07 -4.44 33.03
N THR A 309 9.23 -4.53 31.72
CA THR A 309 10.33 -3.89 30.98
C THR A 309 10.06 -2.40 30.81
N ASN A 310 8.81 -2.01 30.60
CA ASN A 310 8.44 -0.65 30.24
C ASN A 310 7.83 0.17 31.39
N TYR A 311 7.65 -0.41 32.58
CA TYR A 311 7.10 0.32 33.74
C TYR A 311 7.83 1.65 34.01
N GLY A 312 7.08 2.74 34.00
CA GLY A 312 7.58 4.11 34.16
C GLY A 312 8.07 4.78 32.87
N ILE A 313 7.96 4.14 31.71
CA ILE A 313 8.10 4.78 30.40
C ILE A 313 6.79 5.54 30.11
N GLY A 314 6.86 6.71 29.47
CA GLY A 314 5.69 7.57 29.20
C GLY A 314 5.28 8.47 30.37
N ALA A 315 5.59 8.07 31.61
CA ALA A 315 5.31 8.83 32.83
C ALA A 315 6.16 10.12 32.93
N GLN A 316 5.73 11.20 32.28
CA GLN A 316 6.17 12.57 32.59
C GLN A 316 5.40 13.13 33.80
N VAL A 317 5.37 12.38 34.91
CA VAL A 317 4.89 12.94 36.17
C VAL A 317 6.11 13.52 36.88
N ALA A 318 6.20 14.86 36.89
CA ALA A 318 7.14 15.58 37.72
C ALA A 318 7.09 14.98 39.13
N ALA A 319 8.21 14.44 39.59
CA ALA A 319 8.35 14.00 40.97
C ALA A 319 8.12 15.23 41.86
N ILE A 320 6.89 15.44 42.31
CA ILE A 320 6.62 16.28 43.46
C ILE A 320 7.32 15.58 44.60
N SER A 321 8.52 16.07 44.93
CA SER A 321 9.29 15.62 46.08
C SER A 321 8.32 15.57 47.25
N VAL A 322 8.02 14.37 47.73
CA VAL A 322 7.20 14.17 48.91
C VAL A 322 7.89 14.98 50.02
N PRO A 323 7.27 16.05 50.55
CA PRO A 323 7.93 16.85 51.57
C PRO A 323 8.17 15.95 52.77
N GLU A 324 9.43 15.71 53.12
CA GLU A 324 9.77 15.06 54.38
C GLU A 324 9.09 15.86 55.51
N PRO A 325 8.42 15.22 56.46
CA PRO A 325 7.77 15.93 57.55
C PRO A 325 8.81 16.76 58.30
N GLN A 326 8.78 18.07 58.11
CA GLN A 326 9.57 19.02 58.89
C GLN A 326 9.03 19.04 60.31
N GLY A 327 9.55 18.15 61.14
CA GLY A 327 9.30 18.18 62.57
C GLY A 327 9.55 16.82 63.21
N PHE A 328 10.71 16.66 63.82
CA PHE A 328 10.87 16.28 65.24
C PHE A 328 12.33 15.89 65.51
N LEU A 329 13.14 16.86 65.93
CA LEU A 329 14.27 16.69 66.85
C LEU A 329 14.48 18.08 67.49
N PRO A 330 14.47 18.22 68.83
CA PRO A 330 15.43 17.50 69.66
C PRO A 330 14.93 17.09 71.07
N LEU A 331 15.33 15.93 71.57
CA LEU A 331 15.51 15.75 73.03
C LEU A 331 16.48 14.61 73.34
N LEU A 332 17.78 14.82 73.18
CA LEU A 332 18.81 14.01 73.86
C LEU A 332 20.05 14.86 74.15
N LEU A 333 19.88 15.87 75.00
CA LEU A 333 20.96 16.46 75.79
C LEU A 333 20.36 16.88 77.14
N GLY A 334 20.42 15.97 78.10
CA GLY A 334 19.83 16.21 79.41
C GLY A 334 19.91 15.02 80.35
N CYS A 335 21.08 14.39 80.49
CA CYS A 335 21.42 13.54 81.64
C CYS A 335 22.93 13.36 81.70
N PHE A 336 23.69 14.41 82.05
CA PHE A 336 24.86 14.25 82.91
C PHE A 336 25.15 15.60 83.56
N LEU A 337 25.30 15.54 84.89
CA LEU A 337 25.62 16.61 85.83
C LEU A 337 24.40 17.38 86.37
N ILE A 338 23.94 17.01 87.57
CA ILE A 338 24.22 17.77 88.79
C ILE A 338 23.74 17.00 90.06
N PHE A 339 24.71 16.64 90.93
CA PHE A 339 24.69 16.66 92.42
C PHE A 339 23.69 15.75 93.18
N TRP A 340 23.96 15.12 94.34
CA TRP A 340 25.08 15.00 95.29
C TRP A 340 24.69 13.97 96.40
N TRP A 341 25.65 13.63 97.29
CA TRP A 341 25.58 12.96 98.62
C TRP A 341 25.72 11.43 98.76
N ARG A 342 26.92 10.97 99.14
CA ARG A 342 27.35 10.84 100.55
C ARG A 342 28.88 10.78 100.66
#